data_AF-A0A7M7SZZ4-F1
#
_entry.id   AF-A0A7M7SZZ4-F1
#
_cell.length_a   1.000
_cell.length_b   1.000
_cell.length_c   1.000
_cell.angle_alpha   90.00
_cell.angle_beta   90.00
_cell.angle_gamma   90.00
#
_symmetry.space_group_name_H-M   'P 1'
#
loop_
_entity.id
_entity.type
_entity.pdbx_description
1 polymer ?
#
loop_
_entity_poly.entity_id
_entity_poly.type
_entity_poly.pdbx_seq_one_letter_code
_entity_poly.pdbx_strand_id
1 'polypeptide(L)'
;MARSARHKRHIHESSVAEFRLVDCSGEKWSMLNSCDFDRKKAFFVKMVIVAASALVVIPFALTLWLISLLSFTYYGFDGPFYPISPLRWLIAVCLPLYMSMDAIHKKKLDPLGAILAFVMGVIMTLSSYSHFLCLVAFFYTGSKLTRFRASRKEELEEDYKEGGQRTWVQVFTNGGIPALYAAHFILETGFQDHPLDFSNYYNTTYIALGVMSGIACCSGDTWASEVGSVVGTQSPRLITTLEKVPRGTNGGISLVGTLMSFAGGLVVGLGYLLGIFMTFSQDMLHNSPPQWPVVLFGGVAGLLGSLFDSLLGAWFQYSAYCTRQHKVVHQASPTTEHISGIALFDNEGINLLSCLLTVLIMPHICFTYWPQIS
;
A
#
# COMPACT_ATOMS: atom_id res chain seq x y z
N MET A 1 82.75 10.97 -55.16
CA MET A 1 82.00 11.84 -56.09
C MET A 1 80.53 11.84 -55.69
N ALA A 2 79.90 13.02 -55.72
CA ALA A 2 78.47 13.32 -55.71
C ALA A 2 77.63 13.12 -54.43
N ARG A 3 76.96 14.22 -54.06
CA ARG A 3 75.97 14.43 -53.00
C ARG A 3 74.57 13.96 -53.43
N SER A 4 73.70 13.83 -52.40
CA SER A 4 72.26 14.17 -52.38
C SER A 4 71.26 13.08 -52.76
N ALA A 5 70.38 12.70 -51.82
CA ALA A 5 68.97 13.13 -51.80
C ALA A 5 68.15 12.47 -50.67
N ARG A 6 67.16 13.21 -50.17
CA ARG A 6 66.07 12.84 -49.24
C ARG A 6 65.31 11.59 -49.72
N HIS A 7 64.72 10.78 -48.85
CA HIS A 7 63.34 10.89 -48.33
C HIS A 7 62.98 9.72 -47.38
N LYS A 8 61.83 9.87 -46.71
CA LYS A 8 61.35 9.28 -45.46
C LYS A 8 60.73 7.86 -45.54
N ARG A 9 60.79 7.19 -44.36
CA ARG A 9 59.80 6.30 -43.67
C ARG A 9 59.39 4.97 -44.32
N HIS A 10 59.58 3.86 -43.59
CA HIS A 10 58.52 3.13 -42.84
C HIS A 10 59.06 1.81 -42.22
N ILE A 11 58.64 1.51 -40.96
CA ILE A 11 58.29 0.15 -40.43
C ILE A 11 59.48 -0.81 -40.10
N HIS A 12 59.60 -1.62 -39.03
CA HIS A 12 58.76 -2.14 -37.93
C HIS A 12 59.64 -2.58 -36.73
N GLU A 13 59.07 -2.52 -35.52
CA GLU A 13 59.05 -3.52 -34.41
C GLU A 13 60.30 -4.19 -33.79
N SER A 14 60.41 -4.02 -32.46
CA SER A 14 60.37 -5.05 -31.38
C SER A 14 61.02 -4.45 -30.11
N SER A 15 60.76 -4.76 -28.85
CA SER A 15 59.80 -5.58 -28.09
C SER A 15 60.12 -5.28 -26.61
N VAL A 16 59.17 -4.85 -25.76
CA VAL A 16 59.18 -5.10 -24.30
C VAL A 16 57.74 -5.01 -23.77
N ALA A 17 57.22 -6.12 -23.26
CA ALA A 17 55.96 -6.21 -22.52
C ALA A 17 56.22 -5.92 -21.03
N GLU A 18 55.52 -4.92 -20.47
CA GLU A 18 55.57 -4.60 -19.04
C GLU A 18 54.19 -4.88 -18.43
N PHE A 19 54.14 -5.90 -17.58
CA PHE A 19 52.95 -6.35 -16.85
C PHE A 19 52.70 -5.35 -15.69
N ARG A 20 51.76 -4.41 -15.85
CA ARG A 20 51.28 -3.58 -14.73
C ARG A 20 50.25 -4.34 -13.91
N LEU A 21 50.61 -4.64 -12.67
CA LEU A 21 49.67 -4.92 -11.59
C LEU A 21 48.77 -3.68 -11.43
N VAL A 22 47.50 -3.81 -11.82
CA VAL A 22 46.47 -2.81 -11.53
C VAL A 22 46.17 -2.87 -10.04
N ASP A 23 46.51 -1.81 -9.33
CA ASP A 23 46.22 -1.62 -7.91
C ASP A 23 44.71 -1.39 -7.71
N CYS A 24 43.94 -2.48 -7.60
CA CYS A 24 42.50 -2.45 -7.36
C CYS A 24 42.12 -2.02 -5.92
N SER A 25 43.08 -1.65 -5.07
CA SER A 25 42.78 -1.23 -3.70
C SER A 25 42.24 0.21 -3.67
N GLY A 26 42.89 1.15 -4.38
CA GLY A 26 42.55 2.58 -4.36
C GLY A 26 41.18 2.92 -4.95
N GLU A 27 40.77 2.26 -6.03
CA GLU A 27 39.45 2.46 -6.66
C GLU A 27 38.30 1.95 -5.79
N LYS A 28 38.54 0.88 -5.02
CA LYS A 28 37.55 0.31 -4.10
C LYS A 28 37.34 1.24 -2.90
N TRP A 29 38.41 1.84 -2.38
CA TRP A 29 38.36 2.83 -1.29
C TRP A 29 37.73 4.17 -1.73
N SER A 30 38.00 4.63 -2.95
CA SER A 30 37.39 5.87 -3.47
C SER A 30 35.90 5.70 -3.78
N MET A 31 35.47 4.55 -4.31
CA MET A 31 34.06 4.23 -4.49
C MET A 31 33.30 4.10 -3.16
N LEU A 32 33.90 3.47 -2.14
CA LEU A 32 33.28 3.34 -0.81
C LEU A 32 33.06 4.70 -0.15
N ASN A 33 34.06 5.59 -0.22
CA ASN A 33 33.96 6.95 0.32
C ASN A 33 32.96 7.82 -0.45
N SER A 34 32.90 7.69 -1.78
CA SER A 34 31.93 8.39 -2.62
C SER A 34 30.49 7.95 -2.29
N CYS A 35 30.26 6.64 -2.15
CA CYS A 35 28.95 6.09 -1.82
C CYS A 35 28.49 6.46 -0.40
N ASP A 36 29.40 6.51 0.58
CA ASP A 36 29.10 6.97 1.94
C ASP A 36 28.86 8.49 2.00
N PHE A 37 29.60 9.27 1.20
CA PHE A 37 29.40 10.71 1.08
C PHE A 37 28.04 11.06 0.45
N ASP A 38 27.66 10.40 -0.65
CA ASP A 38 26.34 10.58 -1.26
C ASP A 38 25.21 10.13 -0.33
N ARG A 39 25.42 9.07 0.44
CA ARG A 39 24.45 8.59 1.43
C ARG A 39 24.29 9.59 2.58
N LYS A 40 25.39 10.15 3.09
CA LYS A 40 25.38 11.21 4.12
C LYS A 40 24.78 12.51 3.60
N LYS A 41 25.06 12.90 2.37
CA LYS A 41 24.49 14.09 1.72
C LYS A 41 22.99 13.93 1.50
N ALA A 42 22.55 12.77 1.03
CA ALA A 42 21.13 12.44 0.92
C ALA A 42 20.42 12.43 2.29
N PHE A 43 21.09 11.89 3.32
CA PHE A 43 20.58 11.92 4.69
C PHE A 43 20.44 13.36 5.22
N PHE A 44 21.47 14.19 5.03
CA PHE A 44 21.47 15.59 5.42
C PHE A 44 20.38 16.39 4.70
N VAL A 45 20.24 16.24 3.38
CA VAL A 45 19.17 16.88 2.60
C VAL A 45 17.79 16.46 3.10
N LYS A 46 17.57 15.17 3.40
CA LYS A 46 16.32 14.71 4.01
C LYS A 46 16.08 15.37 5.37
N MET A 47 17.10 15.46 6.22
CA MET A 47 17.00 16.09 7.53
C MET A 47 16.66 17.58 7.42
N VAL A 48 17.27 18.29 6.47
CA VAL A 48 16.98 19.70 6.19
C VAL A 48 15.56 19.90 5.66
N ILE A 49 15.09 19.05 4.74
CA ILE A 49 13.70 19.13 4.24
C ILE A 49 12.71 18.82 5.37
N VAL A 50 12.97 17.83 6.21
CA VAL A 50 12.13 17.51 7.38
C VAL A 50 12.14 18.67 8.39
N ALA A 51 13.28 19.28 8.66
CA ALA A 51 13.38 20.43 9.56
C ALA A 51 12.68 21.67 8.99
N ALA A 52 12.86 21.95 7.71
CA ALA A 52 12.20 23.07 7.02
C ALA A 52 10.69 22.87 6.93
N SER A 53 10.22 21.65 6.65
CA SER A 53 8.79 21.33 6.70
C SER A 53 8.25 21.43 8.13
N ALA A 54 8.99 21.00 9.16
CA ALA A 54 8.58 21.18 10.56
C ALA A 54 8.40 22.66 10.95
N LEU A 55 9.25 23.57 10.44
CA LEU A 55 9.10 25.02 10.66
C LEU A 55 7.83 25.63 10.07
N VAL A 56 7.21 24.98 9.08
CA VAL A 56 5.93 25.39 8.49
C VAL A 56 4.76 24.63 9.15
N VAL A 57 4.93 23.32 9.34
CA VAL A 57 3.90 22.41 9.83
C VAL A 57 3.59 22.66 11.31
N ILE A 58 4.59 22.92 12.15
CA ILE A 58 4.36 23.13 13.59
C ILE A 58 3.53 24.40 13.83
N PRO A 59 3.88 25.60 13.29
CA PRO A 59 3.04 26.78 13.44
C PRO A 59 1.66 26.62 12.83
N PHE A 60 1.55 25.95 11.68
CA PHE A 60 0.26 25.69 11.04
C PHE A 60 -0.63 24.78 11.89
N ALA A 61 -0.10 23.67 12.41
CA ALA A 61 -0.80 22.77 13.32
C ALA A 61 -1.25 23.48 14.60
N LEU A 62 -0.38 24.32 15.19
CA LEU A 62 -0.74 25.14 16.35
C LEU A 62 -1.84 26.16 16.02
N THR A 63 -1.81 26.76 14.82
CA THR A 63 -2.84 27.71 14.38
C THR A 63 -4.19 27.01 14.20
N LEU A 64 -4.23 25.85 13.54
CA LEU A 64 -5.44 25.05 13.40
C LEU A 64 -5.99 24.59 14.75
N TRP A 65 -5.11 24.19 15.66
CA TRP A 65 -5.50 23.87 17.03
C TRP A 65 -6.10 25.08 17.76
N LEU A 66 -5.47 26.26 17.68
CA LEU A 66 -6.01 27.49 18.28
C LEU A 66 -7.38 27.85 17.71
N ILE A 67 -7.59 27.70 16.40
CA ILE A 67 -8.91 27.89 15.76
C ILE A 67 -9.93 26.88 16.32
N SER A 68 -9.54 25.61 16.47
CA SER A 68 -10.41 24.57 17.03
C SER A 68 -10.77 24.83 18.50
N LEU A 69 -9.83 25.33 19.30
CA LEU A 69 -10.06 25.73 20.68
C LEU A 69 -10.99 26.94 20.80
N LEU A 70 -10.79 27.96 19.96
CA LEU A 70 -11.66 29.13 19.89
C LEU A 70 -13.08 28.73 19.49
N SER A 71 -13.20 27.82 18.52
CA SER A 71 -14.49 27.26 18.10
C SER A 71 -15.16 26.50 19.24
N PHE A 72 -14.44 25.63 19.96
CA PHE A 72 -14.97 24.91 21.12
C PHE A 72 -15.37 25.86 22.27
N THR A 73 -14.59 26.92 22.50
CA THR A 73 -14.92 27.93 23.51
C THR A 73 -16.19 28.71 23.16
N TYR A 74 -16.44 28.93 21.86
CA TYR A 74 -17.61 29.65 21.37
C TYR A 74 -18.88 28.79 21.33
N TYR A 75 -18.78 27.55 20.83
CA TYR A 75 -19.92 26.63 20.67
C TYR A 75 -20.18 25.75 21.91
N GLY A 76 -19.21 25.65 22.83
CA GLY A 76 -19.32 24.81 24.02
C GLY A 76 -19.33 23.32 23.70
N PHE A 77 -19.75 22.52 24.68
CA PHE A 77 -19.80 21.05 24.59
C PHE A 77 -20.84 20.55 23.57
N ASP A 78 -21.82 21.40 23.22
CA ASP A 78 -22.86 21.13 22.22
C ASP A 78 -22.40 21.44 20.78
N GLY A 79 -21.14 21.86 20.60
CA GLY A 79 -20.57 22.16 19.29
C GLY A 79 -20.37 20.92 18.43
N PRO A 80 -20.45 21.05 17.09
CA PRO A 80 -20.35 19.91 16.16
C PRO A 80 -18.94 19.30 16.06
N PHE A 81 -17.91 19.96 16.61
CA PHE A 81 -16.52 19.52 16.49
C PHE A 81 -15.76 19.69 17.81
N TYR A 82 -15.03 18.65 18.20
CA TYR A 82 -14.12 18.71 19.34
C TYR A 82 -12.74 19.23 18.91
N PRO A 83 -12.03 19.94 19.80
CA PRO A 83 -10.72 20.49 19.48
C PRO A 83 -9.70 19.36 19.28
N ILE A 84 -9.12 19.29 18.09
CA ILE A 84 -8.10 18.30 17.72
C ILE A 84 -6.79 18.67 18.41
N SER A 85 -6.19 17.77 19.19
CA SER A 85 -4.95 18.07 19.91
C SER A 85 -3.80 18.50 18.96
N PRO A 86 -2.87 19.37 19.40
CA PRO A 86 -1.71 19.77 18.59
C PRO A 86 -0.89 18.57 18.13
N LEU A 87 -0.78 17.56 18.99
CA LEU A 87 -0.07 16.32 18.70
C LEU A 87 -0.73 15.56 17.54
N ARG A 88 -2.06 15.47 17.51
CA ARG A 88 -2.78 14.80 16.42
C ARG A 88 -2.60 15.52 15.09
N TRP A 89 -2.65 16.85 15.07
CA TRP A 89 -2.32 17.64 13.87
C TRP A 89 -0.88 17.41 13.40
N LEU A 90 0.08 17.43 14.34
CA LEU A 90 1.48 17.19 14.02
C LEU A 90 1.68 15.80 13.40
N ILE A 91 1.09 14.76 14.00
CA ILE A 91 1.15 13.38 13.47
C ILE A 91 0.48 13.30 12.10
N ALA A 92 -0.71 13.89 11.94
CA ALA A 92 -1.50 13.86 10.71
C ALA A 92 -0.79 14.51 9.53
N VAL A 93 0.10 15.47 9.77
CA VAL A 93 0.89 16.09 8.69
C VAL A 93 2.25 15.42 8.55
N CYS A 94 3.02 15.28 9.64
CA CYS A 94 4.41 14.83 9.56
C CYS A 94 4.55 13.36 9.14
N LEU A 95 3.73 12.44 9.69
CA LEU A 95 3.88 11.03 9.36
C LEU A 95 3.43 10.72 7.91
N PRO A 96 2.24 11.12 7.44
CA PRO A 96 1.87 10.95 6.04
C PRO A 96 2.85 11.62 5.08
N LEU A 97 3.35 12.82 5.40
CA LEU A 97 4.32 13.51 4.54
C LEU A 97 5.62 12.72 4.43
N TYR A 98 6.16 12.27 5.57
CA TYR A 98 7.35 11.42 5.59
C TYR A 98 7.15 10.13 4.78
N MET A 99 6.00 9.46 4.95
CA MET A 99 5.67 8.24 4.22
C MET A 99 5.59 8.47 2.71
N SER A 100 4.93 9.54 2.27
CA SER A 100 4.83 9.91 0.85
C SER A 100 6.19 10.27 0.25
N MET A 101 7.04 10.98 0.99
CA MET A 101 8.42 11.27 0.56
C MET A 101 9.26 9.99 0.46
N ASP A 102 9.17 9.08 1.44
CA ASP A 102 9.82 7.77 1.39
C ASP A 102 9.31 6.95 0.20
N ALA A 103 8.03 7.03 -0.11
CA ALA A 103 7.39 6.33 -1.21
C ALA A 103 7.93 6.78 -2.57
N ILE A 104 8.03 8.08 -2.82
CA ILE A 104 8.62 8.62 -4.05
C ILE A 104 10.10 8.23 -4.13
N HIS A 105 10.85 8.44 -3.04
CA HIS A 105 12.29 8.19 -3.04
C HIS A 105 12.64 6.73 -3.30
N LYS A 106 11.84 5.80 -2.75
CA LYS A 106 12.00 4.37 -2.99
C LYS A 106 11.30 3.89 -4.26
N LYS A 107 10.71 4.77 -5.09
CA LYS A 107 9.92 4.44 -6.28
C LYS A 107 8.77 3.45 -6.00
N LYS A 108 8.15 3.55 -4.82
CA LYS A 108 6.93 2.78 -4.46
C LYS A 108 5.67 3.40 -5.08
N LEU A 109 5.66 4.73 -5.22
CA LEU A 109 4.55 5.51 -5.76
C LEU A 109 5.05 6.51 -6.80
N ASP A 110 4.20 6.82 -7.77
CA ASP A 110 4.38 8.02 -8.62
C ASP A 110 4.11 9.30 -7.81
N PRO A 111 4.57 10.48 -8.28
CA PRO A 111 4.40 11.72 -7.53
C PRO A 111 2.93 12.07 -7.23
N LEU A 112 2.03 11.83 -8.17
CA LEU A 112 0.59 12.07 -7.99
C LEU A 112 -0.02 11.11 -6.97
N GLY A 113 0.34 9.82 -7.03
CA GLY A 113 -0.09 8.83 -6.05
C GLY A 113 0.45 9.11 -4.65
N ALA A 114 1.65 9.67 -4.54
CA ALA A 114 2.20 10.11 -3.25
C ALA A 114 1.47 11.33 -2.67
N ILE A 115 1.03 12.29 -3.50
CA ILE A 115 0.17 13.39 -3.06
C ILE A 115 -1.16 12.85 -2.57
N LEU A 116 -1.79 11.94 -3.33
CA LEU A 116 -3.06 11.34 -2.94
C LEU A 116 -2.93 10.52 -1.65
N ALA A 117 -1.86 9.72 -1.52
CA ALA A 117 -1.56 8.97 -0.31
C ALA A 117 -1.32 9.88 0.90
N PHE A 118 -0.72 11.06 0.69
CA PHE A 118 -0.58 12.07 1.74
C PHE A 118 -1.95 12.57 2.23
N VAL A 119 -2.83 12.97 1.30
CA VAL A 119 -4.18 13.43 1.65
C VAL A 119 -4.97 12.35 2.38
N MET A 120 -4.95 11.11 1.89
CA MET A 120 -5.61 9.98 2.56
C MET A 120 -5.00 9.70 3.93
N GLY A 121 -3.67 9.77 4.08
CA GLY A 121 -3.00 9.61 5.37
C GLY A 121 -3.40 10.68 6.40
N VAL A 122 -3.56 11.93 5.97
CA VAL A 122 -4.08 13.02 6.81
C VAL A 122 -5.51 12.69 7.27
N ILE A 123 -6.41 12.35 6.34
CA ILE A 123 -7.82 12.01 6.65
C ILE A 123 -7.87 10.84 7.63
N MET A 124 -7.12 9.77 7.37
CA MET A 124 -7.07 8.59 8.25
C MET A 124 -6.59 8.95 9.65
N THR A 125 -5.54 9.76 9.78
CA THR A 125 -5.00 10.15 11.10
C THR A 125 -5.98 11.05 11.87
N LEU A 126 -6.60 12.01 11.18
CA LEU A 126 -7.63 12.87 11.77
C LEU A 126 -8.90 12.10 12.14
N SER A 127 -9.18 10.99 11.46
CA SER A 127 -10.30 10.10 11.76
C SER A 127 -10.02 9.22 12.98
N SER A 128 -8.94 8.44 12.98
CA SER A 128 -8.50 7.65 14.14
C SER A 128 -7.05 7.20 13.99
N TYR A 129 -6.31 7.10 15.09
CA TYR A 129 -5.00 6.46 15.05
C TYR A 129 -5.07 5.00 14.57
N SER A 130 -6.17 4.29 14.87
CA SER A 130 -6.44 2.93 14.37
C SER A 130 -6.58 2.89 12.85
N HIS A 131 -7.31 3.85 12.26
CA HIS A 131 -7.45 3.96 10.80
C HIS A 131 -6.12 4.24 10.11
N PHE A 132 -5.30 5.13 10.69
CA PHE A 132 -3.97 5.40 10.16
C PHE A 132 -3.05 4.18 10.25
N LEU A 133 -3.07 3.44 11.37
CA LEU A 133 -2.25 2.23 11.51
C LEU A 133 -2.67 1.10 10.58
N CYS A 134 -3.97 0.96 10.25
CA CYS A 134 -4.41 0.10 9.16
C CYS A 134 -3.75 0.46 7.83
N LEU A 135 -3.76 1.76 7.47
CA LEU A 135 -3.14 2.25 6.24
C LEU A 135 -1.62 1.98 6.23
N VAL A 136 -0.94 2.22 7.35
CA VAL A 136 0.50 1.93 7.52
C VAL A 136 0.76 0.44 7.33
N ALA A 137 -0.03 -0.42 7.97
CA ALA A 137 0.09 -1.87 7.89
C ALA A 137 -0.04 -2.36 6.44
N PHE A 138 -1.09 -1.92 5.73
CA PHE A 138 -1.29 -2.22 4.31
C PHE A 138 -0.13 -1.71 3.44
N PHE A 139 0.21 -0.42 3.55
CA PHE A 139 1.19 0.20 2.67
C PHE A 139 2.57 -0.44 2.77
N TYR A 140 3.09 -0.62 4.00
CA TYR A 140 4.44 -1.15 4.18
C TYR A 140 4.55 -2.64 3.92
N THR A 141 3.55 -3.43 4.30
CA THR A 141 3.59 -4.88 4.02
C THR A 141 3.36 -5.16 2.55
N GLY A 142 2.37 -4.52 1.91
CA GLY A 142 2.14 -4.60 0.48
C GLY A 142 3.38 -4.16 -0.33
N SER A 143 4.01 -3.05 0.04
CA SER A 143 5.25 -2.58 -0.61
C SER A 143 6.45 -3.54 -0.47
N LYS A 144 6.48 -4.38 0.58
CA LYS A 144 7.51 -5.42 0.72
C LYS A 144 7.19 -6.61 -0.17
N LEU A 145 5.91 -6.99 -0.27
CA LEU A 145 5.45 -8.10 -1.08
C LEU A 145 5.56 -7.84 -2.57
N THR A 146 5.34 -6.61 -3.04
CA THR A 146 5.53 -6.24 -4.46
C THR A 146 6.95 -6.59 -4.94
N ARG A 147 7.95 -6.36 -4.09
CA ARG A 147 9.36 -6.68 -4.39
C ARG A 147 9.76 -8.13 -4.14
N PHE A 148 8.93 -8.88 -3.42
CA PHE A 148 9.22 -10.27 -3.11
C PHE A 148 9.20 -11.10 -4.41
N ARG A 149 10.31 -11.79 -4.69
CA ARG A 149 10.51 -12.62 -5.91
C ARG A 149 10.19 -11.89 -7.22
N ALA A 150 10.61 -10.63 -7.33
CA ALA A 150 10.44 -9.78 -8.51
C ALA A 150 10.82 -10.47 -9.84
N SER A 151 11.93 -11.20 -9.89
CA SER A 151 12.38 -11.90 -11.10
C SER A 151 11.35 -12.92 -11.63
N ARG A 152 10.63 -13.58 -10.74
CA ARG A 152 9.61 -14.57 -11.12
C ARG A 152 8.30 -13.91 -11.55
N LYS A 153 8.02 -12.68 -11.10
CA LYS A 153 6.85 -11.90 -11.55
C LYS A 153 7.05 -11.37 -12.96
N GLU A 154 8.25 -10.89 -13.26
CA GLU A 154 8.65 -10.48 -14.61
C GLU A 154 8.46 -11.61 -15.65
N GLU A 155 8.75 -12.85 -15.26
CA GLU A 155 8.52 -14.03 -16.11
C GLU A 155 7.03 -14.40 -16.25
N LEU A 156 6.17 -14.08 -15.29
CA LEU A 156 4.77 -14.54 -15.25
C LEU A 156 3.76 -13.49 -15.71
N GLU A 157 4.05 -12.21 -15.49
CA GLU A 157 3.13 -11.09 -15.71
C GLU A 157 3.48 -10.37 -17.02
N GLU A 158 2.45 -9.90 -17.73
CA GLU A 158 2.61 -9.05 -18.92
C GLU A 158 2.92 -7.61 -18.49
N ASP A 159 2.18 -7.08 -17.51
CA ASP A 159 2.24 -5.69 -17.06
C ASP A 159 3.23 -5.44 -15.91
N TYR A 160 4.28 -6.25 -15.79
CA TYR A 160 5.26 -6.10 -14.73
C TYR A 160 5.98 -4.74 -14.82
N LYS A 161 5.88 -3.94 -13.76
CA LYS A 161 6.59 -2.66 -13.63
C LYS A 161 7.81 -2.83 -12.74
N GLU A 162 8.99 -2.53 -13.28
CA GLU A 162 10.24 -2.59 -12.53
C GLU A 162 10.17 -1.74 -11.25
N GLY A 163 10.34 -2.39 -10.09
CA GLY A 163 10.27 -1.74 -8.78
C GLY A 163 8.88 -1.64 -8.14
N GLY A 164 7.82 -2.05 -8.86
CA GLY A 164 6.44 -2.13 -8.35
C GLY A 164 5.80 -0.77 -8.06
N GLN A 165 6.12 0.25 -8.87
CA GLN A 165 5.63 1.61 -8.67
C GLN A 165 4.13 1.71 -8.96
N ARG A 166 3.34 2.03 -7.93
CA ARG A 166 1.88 2.19 -8.05
C ARG A 166 1.51 3.61 -8.51
N THR A 167 0.47 3.70 -9.33
CA THR A 167 -0.05 4.97 -9.86
C THR A 167 -1.07 5.61 -8.91
N TRP A 168 -1.38 6.89 -9.13
CA TRP A 168 -2.46 7.56 -8.40
C TRP A 168 -3.82 6.85 -8.50
N VAL A 169 -4.13 6.21 -9.64
CA VAL A 169 -5.37 5.45 -9.83
C VAL A 169 -5.41 4.28 -8.86
N GLN A 170 -4.31 3.52 -8.76
CA GLN A 170 -4.20 2.39 -7.83
C GLN A 170 -4.24 2.82 -6.36
N VAL A 171 -3.73 4.01 -6.04
CA VAL A 171 -3.87 4.58 -4.69
C VAL A 171 -5.34 4.95 -4.43
N PHE A 172 -6.02 5.55 -5.40
CA PHE A 172 -7.42 5.93 -5.30
C PHE A 172 -8.34 4.72 -5.15
N THR A 173 -8.18 3.69 -5.98
CA THR A 173 -9.10 2.55 -5.95
C THR A 173 -8.91 1.68 -4.72
N ASN A 174 -7.68 1.54 -4.22
CA ASN A 174 -7.41 0.77 -3.00
C ASN A 174 -7.62 1.58 -1.69
N GLY A 175 -7.51 2.90 -1.72
CA GLY A 175 -7.55 3.75 -0.53
C GLY A 175 -8.75 4.70 -0.43
N GLY A 176 -9.44 4.96 -1.55
CA GLY A 176 -10.49 5.97 -1.66
C GLY A 176 -11.74 5.65 -0.88
N ILE A 177 -12.31 4.45 -1.04
CA ILE A 177 -13.50 4.04 -0.28
C ILE A 177 -13.22 4.04 1.23
N PRO A 178 -12.11 3.47 1.75
CA PRO A 178 -11.75 3.61 3.15
C PRO A 178 -11.59 5.07 3.60
N ALA A 179 -10.97 5.93 2.79
CA ALA A 179 -10.79 7.34 3.13
C ALA A 179 -12.13 8.11 3.18
N LEU A 180 -13.09 7.76 2.32
CA LEU A 180 -14.44 8.30 2.39
C LEU A 180 -15.17 7.87 3.66
N TYR A 181 -15.05 6.60 4.06
CA TYR A 181 -15.58 6.14 5.34
C TYR A 181 -14.88 6.81 6.53
N ALA A 182 -13.57 7.05 6.45
CA ALA A 182 -12.83 7.77 7.48
C ALA A 182 -13.24 9.24 7.58
N ALA A 183 -13.52 9.89 6.45
CA ALA A 183 -14.11 11.24 6.42
C ALA A 183 -15.52 11.24 7.01
N HIS A 184 -16.35 10.24 6.70
CA HIS A 184 -17.67 10.09 7.31
C HIS A 184 -17.56 9.88 8.83
N PHE A 185 -16.60 9.08 9.29
CA PHE A 185 -16.33 8.90 10.71
C PHE A 185 -15.98 10.23 11.42
N ILE A 186 -15.20 11.10 10.76
CA ILE A 186 -14.89 12.44 11.29
C ILE A 186 -16.15 13.27 11.47
N LEU A 187 -17.07 13.22 10.49
CA LEU A 187 -18.32 13.98 10.55
C LEU A 187 -19.24 13.48 11.66
N GLU A 188 -19.26 12.18 11.93
CA GLU A 188 -20.10 11.58 12.97
C GLU A 188 -19.53 11.81 14.39
N THR A 189 -18.21 11.75 14.54
CA THR A 189 -17.54 11.76 15.87
C THR A 189 -16.97 13.12 16.26
N GLY A 190 -16.91 14.08 15.34
CA GLY A 190 -16.25 15.35 15.58
C GLY A 190 -14.77 15.18 15.94
N PHE A 191 -14.06 14.26 15.28
CA PHE A 191 -12.65 13.89 15.50
C PHE A 191 -12.35 13.10 16.78
N GLN A 192 -13.35 12.53 17.45
CA GLN A 192 -13.15 11.70 18.63
C GLN A 192 -12.92 10.22 18.29
N ASP A 193 -11.97 9.61 18.97
CA ASP A 193 -11.79 8.16 18.93
C ASP A 193 -12.75 7.50 19.93
N HIS A 194 -13.42 6.43 19.48
CA HIS A 194 -14.26 5.58 20.35
C HIS A 194 -13.79 4.12 20.28
N PRO A 195 -13.86 3.36 21.38
CA PRO A 195 -13.68 1.92 21.32
C PRO A 195 -14.78 1.29 20.46
N LEU A 196 -14.50 0.13 19.87
CA LEU A 196 -15.51 -0.61 19.10
C LEU A 196 -16.57 -1.15 20.07
N ASP A 197 -17.77 -0.59 19.99
CA ASP A 197 -18.89 -0.93 20.87
C ASP A 197 -20.22 -0.66 20.15
N PHE A 198 -20.90 -1.74 19.78
CA PHE A 198 -22.20 -1.66 19.12
C PHE A 198 -23.35 -1.23 20.04
N SER A 199 -23.18 -1.30 21.36
CA SER A 199 -24.23 -0.94 22.33
C SER A 199 -24.27 0.57 22.55
N ASN A 200 -23.10 1.18 22.76
CA ASN A 200 -23.00 2.61 23.06
C ASN A 200 -22.68 3.47 21.83
N TYR A 201 -21.97 2.92 20.84
CA TYR A 201 -21.44 3.65 19.68
C TYR A 201 -21.74 2.93 18.37
N TYR A 202 -23.00 2.55 18.13
CA TYR A 202 -23.41 1.73 16.97
C TYR A 202 -22.92 2.32 15.63
N ASN A 203 -23.32 3.56 15.30
CA ASN A 203 -22.97 4.19 14.01
C ASN A 203 -21.45 4.30 13.83
N THR A 204 -20.77 4.80 14.85
CA THR A 204 -19.32 5.01 14.86
C THR A 204 -18.56 3.70 14.69
N THR A 205 -18.95 2.66 15.43
CA THR A 205 -18.38 1.30 15.32
C THR A 205 -18.61 0.72 13.93
N TYR A 206 -19.81 0.90 13.39
CA TYR A 206 -20.17 0.44 12.06
C TYR A 206 -19.29 1.08 10.97
N ILE A 207 -19.14 2.41 11.00
CA ILE A 207 -18.33 3.16 10.04
C ILE A 207 -16.85 2.80 10.19
N ALA A 208 -16.33 2.70 11.42
CA ALA A 208 -14.94 2.36 11.69
C ALA A 208 -14.56 0.97 11.17
N LEU A 209 -15.45 0.00 11.35
CA LEU A 209 -15.28 -1.33 10.78
C LEU A 209 -15.35 -1.32 9.25
N GLY A 210 -16.09 -0.39 8.66
CA GLY A 210 -16.06 -0.12 7.21
C GLY A 210 -14.67 0.31 6.75
N VAL A 211 -14.04 1.28 7.44
CA VAL A 211 -12.65 1.70 7.14
C VAL A 211 -11.68 0.52 7.24
N MET A 212 -11.72 -0.20 8.36
CA MET A 212 -10.85 -1.35 8.60
C MET A 212 -11.03 -2.43 7.52
N SER A 213 -12.28 -2.78 7.21
CA SER A 213 -12.59 -3.86 6.26
C SER A 213 -12.21 -3.51 4.83
N GLY A 214 -12.36 -2.24 4.42
CA GLY A 214 -11.94 -1.80 3.09
C GLY A 214 -10.42 -1.85 2.92
N ILE A 215 -9.66 -1.43 3.94
CA ILE A 215 -8.19 -1.56 3.90
C ILE A 215 -7.78 -3.03 3.94
N ALA A 216 -8.47 -3.85 4.74
CA ALA A 216 -8.22 -5.29 4.81
C ALA A 216 -8.51 -6.00 3.48
N CYS A 217 -9.57 -5.62 2.77
CA CYS A 217 -9.89 -6.09 1.41
C CYS A 217 -8.71 -5.87 0.46
N CYS A 218 -8.25 -4.63 0.32
CA CYS A 218 -7.15 -4.29 -0.58
C CYS A 218 -5.82 -4.92 -0.15
N SER A 219 -5.60 -5.07 1.17
CA SER A 219 -4.45 -5.81 1.71
C SER A 219 -4.53 -7.29 1.35
N GLY A 220 -5.69 -7.91 1.52
CA GLY A 220 -5.91 -9.32 1.21
C GLY A 220 -5.72 -9.63 -0.27
N ASP A 221 -6.24 -8.77 -1.15
CA ASP A 221 -6.03 -8.87 -2.60
C ASP A 221 -4.54 -8.73 -2.98
N THR A 222 -3.86 -7.70 -2.47
CA THR A 222 -2.41 -7.52 -2.68
C THR A 222 -1.62 -8.73 -2.19
N TRP A 223 -1.92 -9.27 -1.00
CA TRP A 223 -1.18 -10.41 -0.47
C TRP A 223 -1.42 -11.69 -1.29
N ALA A 224 -2.64 -11.92 -1.77
CA ALA A 224 -2.96 -13.04 -2.65
C ALA A 224 -2.22 -12.94 -3.98
N SER A 225 -2.32 -11.81 -4.66
CA SER A 225 -1.73 -11.60 -5.99
C SER A 225 -0.19 -11.62 -5.93
N GLU A 226 0.41 -10.97 -4.93
CA GLU A 226 1.87 -10.82 -4.86
C GLU A 226 2.59 -12.09 -4.36
N VAL A 227 1.96 -12.88 -3.49
CA VAL A 227 2.56 -14.11 -2.92
C VAL A 227 2.01 -15.37 -3.60
N GLY A 228 0.71 -15.43 -3.84
CA GLY A 228 0.05 -16.59 -4.44
C GLY A 228 0.57 -16.90 -5.84
N SER A 229 0.84 -15.88 -6.65
CA SER A 229 1.38 -16.02 -8.01
C SER A 229 2.77 -16.67 -8.06
N VAL A 230 3.65 -16.36 -7.09
CA VAL A 230 5.06 -16.77 -7.08
C VAL A 230 5.39 -17.95 -6.17
N VAL A 231 4.58 -18.21 -5.14
CA VAL A 231 4.83 -19.29 -4.16
C VAL A 231 4.04 -20.56 -4.49
N GLY A 232 2.83 -20.43 -5.04
CA GLY A 232 2.03 -21.60 -5.41
C GLY A 232 2.78 -22.50 -6.40
N THR A 233 2.76 -23.81 -6.17
CA THR A 233 3.23 -24.83 -7.15
C THR A 233 2.06 -25.37 -7.98
N GLN A 234 0.85 -25.36 -7.43
CA GLN A 234 -0.36 -25.81 -8.10
C GLN A 234 -0.90 -24.71 -9.04
N SER A 235 -1.49 -25.14 -10.16
CA SER A 235 -2.22 -24.24 -11.05
C SER A 235 -3.43 -23.66 -10.32
N PRO A 236 -3.68 -22.34 -10.42
CA PRO A 236 -4.88 -21.73 -9.86
C PRO A 236 -6.14 -22.34 -10.49
N ARG A 237 -7.27 -22.20 -9.80
CA ARG A 237 -8.57 -22.63 -10.28
C ARG A 237 -9.48 -21.42 -10.48
N LEU A 238 -10.23 -21.37 -11.56
CA LEU A 238 -11.18 -20.30 -11.78
C LEU A 238 -12.29 -20.37 -10.72
N ILE A 239 -12.63 -19.26 -10.05
CA ILE A 239 -13.60 -19.27 -8.95
C ILE A 239 -15.01 -19.70 -9.38
N THR A 240 -15.38 -19.49 -10.65
CA THR A 240 -16.72 -19.80 -11.18
C THR A 240 -16.88 -21.27 -11.60
N THR A 241 -15.86 -21.88 -12.21
CA THR A 241 -15.93 -23.26 -12.74
C THR A 241 -15.09 -24.27 -11.94
N LEU A 242 -14.19 -23.80 -11.08
CA LEU A 242 -13.19 -24.59 -10.35
C LEU A 242 -12.22 -25.39 -11.23
N GLU A 243 -12.20 -25.10 -12.54
CA GLU A 243 -11.26 -25.67 -13.50
C GLU A 243 -9.88 -25.04 -13.37
N LYS A 244 -8.84 -25.80 -13.70
CA LYS A 244 -7.46 -25.30 -13.63
C LYS A 244 -7.22 -24.30 -14.76
N VAL A 245 -6.71 -23.13 -14.40
CA VAL A 245 -6.37 -22.06 -15.34
C VAL A 245 -4.88 -21.71 -15.25
N PRO A 246 -4.30 -21.13 -16.31
CA PRO A 246 -2.96 -20.58 -16.25
C PRO A 246 -2.80 -19.50 -15.15
N ARG A 247 -1.57 -19.24 -14.73
CA ARG A 247 -1.30 -18.16 -13.78
C ARG A 247 -1.48 -16.80 -14.45
N GLY A 248 -2.03 -15.84 -13.72
CA GLY A 248 -2.39 -14.51 -14.24
C GLY A 248 -3.81 -14.42 -14.79
N THR A 249 -4.58 -15.52 -14.81
CA THR A 249 -6.01 -15.47 -15.17
C THR A 249 -6.81 -14.72 -14.10
N ASN A 250 -7.56 -13.71 -14.52
CA ASN A 250 -8.48 -12.98 -13.66
C ASN A 250 -9.54 -13.92 -13.08
N GLY A 251 -9.72 -13.85 -11.76
CA GLY A 251 -10.58 -14.77 -11.01
C GLY A 251 -9.99 -16.14 -10.70
N GLY A 252 -8.70 -16.35 -10.94
CA GLY A 252 -7.98 -17.54 -10.51
C GLY A 252 -7.68 -17.53 -9.01
N ILE A 253 -8.27 -18.46 -8.25
CA ILE A 253 -7.99 -18.66 -6.83
C ILE A 253 -7.01 -19.81 -6.60
N SER A 254 -6.17 -19.67 -5.57
CA SER A 254 -5.24 -20.72 -5.13
C SER A 254 -5.22 -20.80 -3.62
N LEU A 255 -4.96 -22.00 -3.06
CA LEU A 255 -4.92 -22.18 -1.61
C LEU A 255 -3.93 -21.22 -0.92
N VAL A 256 -2.74 -21.06 -1.50
CA VAL A 256 -1.73 -20.13 -0.98
C VAL A 256 -2.23 -18.69 -1.05
N GLY A 257 -2.81 -18.28 -2.18
CA GLY A 257 -3.41 -16.95 -2.33
C GLY A 257 -4.48 -16.69 -1.27
N THR A 258 -5.45 -17.60 -1.11
CA THR A 258 -6.54 -17.50 -0.14
C THR A 258 -6.03 -17.37 1.31
N LEU A 259 -5.02 -18.16 1.70
CA LEU A 259 -4.41 -18.07 3.02
C LEU A 259 -3.68 -16.73 3.21
N MET A 260 -3.01 -16.24 2.16
CA MET A 260 -2.33 -14.95 2.19
C MET A 260 -3.31 -13.77 2.24
N SER A 261 -4.48 -13.89 1.62
CA SER A 261 -5.54 -12.87 1.74
C SER A 261 -6.04 -12.75 3.17
N PHE A 262 -6.29 -13.88 3.83
CA PHE A 262 -6.64 -13.89 5.24
C PHE A 262 -5.52 -13.29 6.10
N ALA A 263 -4.25 -13.68 5.86
CA ALA A 263 -3.10 -13.14 6.59
C ALA A 263 -2.92 -11.62 6.39
N GLY A 264 -3.10 -11.11 5.18
CA GLY A 264 -3.05 -9.68 4.87
C GLY A 264 -4.14 -8.88 5.59
N GLY A 265 -5.33 -9.47 5.74
CA GLY A 265 -6.41 -8.92 6.56
C GLY A 265 -6.10 -8.94 8.06
N LEU A 266 -5.52 -10.03 8.60
CA LEU A 266 -5.10 -10.11 10.01
C LEU A 266 -4.09 -9.01 10.36
N VAL A 267 -3.15 -8.72 9.45
CA VAL A 267 -2.15 -7.66 9.64
C VAL A 267 -2.80 -6.28 9.74
N VAL A 268 -3.83 -6.01 8.92
CA VAL A 268 -4.59 -4.76 9.01
C VAL A 268 -5.37 -4.69 10.31
N GLY A 269 -6.07 -5.76 10.69
CA GLY A 269 -6.78 -5.83 11.97
C GLY A 269 -5.86 -5.68 13.18
N LEU A 270 -4.63 -6.21 13.12
CA LEU A 270 -3.61 -5.98 14.15
C LEU A 270 -3.19 -4.50 14.20
N GLY A 271 -3.03 -3.85 13.05
CA GLY A 271 -2.80 -2.40 12.98
C GLY A 271 -3.91 -1.61 13.68
N TYR A 272 -5.17 -1.99 13.45
CA TYR A 272 -6.32 -1.38 14.12
C TYR A 272 -6.24 -1.59 15.64
N LEU A 273 -6.01 -2.82 16.10
CA LEU A 273 -5.94 -3.16 17.52
C LEU A 273 -4.80 -2.42 18.24
N LEU A 274 -3.65 -2.26 17.58
CA LEU A 274 -2.56 -1.44 18.12
C LEU A 274 -2.98 0.01 18.29
N GLY A 275 -3.76 0.56 17.36
CA GLY A 275 -4.31 1.92 17.48
C GLY A 275 -5.22 2.08 18.69
N ILE A 276 -6.10 1.10 18.92
CA ILE A 276 -6.94 1.04 20.12
C ILE A 276 -6.07 1.09 21.39
N PHE A 277 -5.05 0.23 21.50
CA PHE A 277 -4.18 0.19 22.67
C PHE A 277 -3.31 1.44 22.87
N MET A 278 -2.99 2.16 21.79
CA MET A 278 -2.27 3.43 21.89
C MET A 278 -3.17 4.61 22.30
N THR A 279 -4.48 4.47 22.12
CA THR A 279 -5.43 5.58 22.29
C THR A 279 -6.17 5.50 23.62
N PHE A 280 -6.54 4.30 24.06
CA PHE A 280 -7.40 4.10 25.23
C PHE A 280 -6.64 3.56 26.44
N SER A 281 -7.02 4.02 27.64
CA SER A 281 -6.50 3.48 28.90
C SER A 281 -7.07 2.10 29.19
N GLN A 282 -6.38 1.33 30.06
CA GLN A 282 -6.83 0.00 30.47
C GLN A 282 -8.22 0.04 31.13
N ASP A 283 -8.52 1.07 31.93
CA ASP A 283 -9.82 1.21 32.59
C ASP A 283 -10.96 1.40 31.59
N MET A 284 -10.74 2.19 30.52
CA MET A 284 -11.75 2.37 29.46
C MET A 284 -11.98 1.07 28.69
N LEU A 285 -10.90 0.35 28.37
CA LEU A 285 -10.97 -0.91 27.65
C LEU A 285 -11.64 -2.02 28.48
N HIS A 286 -11.41 -2.05 29.80
CA HIS A 286 -12.07 -2.99 30.70
C HIS A 286 -13.60 -2.79 30.76
N ASN A 287 -14.06 -1.54 30.60
CA ASN A 287 -15.48 -1.20 30.57
C ASN A 287 -16.10 -1.29 29.16
N SER A 288 -15.29 -1.62 28.13
CA SER A 288 -15.73 -1.75 26.74
C SER A 288 -15.82 -3.22 26.34
N PRO A 289 -16.55 -3.57 25.26
CA PRO A 289 -16.50 -4.92 24.70
C PRO A 289 -15.07 -5.34 24.32
N PRO A 290 -14.77 -6.65 24.22
CA PRO A 290 -13.48 -7.13 23.76
C PRO A 290 -13.12 -6.58 22.38
N GLN A 291 -11.95 -5.96 22.27
CA GLN A 291 -11.49 -5.30 21.03
C GLN A 291 -10.72 -6.23 20.10
N TRP A 292 -10.17 -7.34 20.62
CA TRP A 292 -9.37 -8.31 19.87
C TRP A 292 -10.08 -8.95 18.66
N PRO A 293 -11.43 -9.13 18.61
CA PRO A 293 -12.08 -9.72 17.44
C PRO A 293 -11.84 -8.94 16.15
N VAL A 294 -11.46 -7.64 16.25
CA VAL A 294 -11.10 -6.81 15.10
C VAL A 294 -10.04 -7.48 14.22
N VAL A 295 -9.12 -8.24 14.83
CA VAL A 295 -8.04 -8.92 14.12
C VAL A 295 -8.62 -10.02 13.24
N LEU A 296 -9.48 -10.89 13.80
CA LEU A 296 -10.12 -11.97 13.05
C LEU A 296 -11.06 -11.42 11.97
N PHE A 297 -11.87 -10.42 12.29
CA PHE A 297 -12.75 -9.78 11.30
C PHE A 297 -11.96 -9.07 10.20
N GLY A 298 -10.80 -8.50 10.51
CA GLY A 298 -9.86 -8.02 9.49
C GLY A 298 -9.39 -9.13 8.57
N GLY A 299 -9.02 -10.30 9.13
CA GLY A 299 -8.69 -11.49 8.34
C GLY A 299 -9.84 -11.92 7.41
N VAL A 300 -11.06 -12.01 7.95
CA VAL A 300 -12.27 -12.35 7.18
C VAL A 300 -12.55 -11.32 6.09
N ALA A 301 -12.39 -10.02 6.37
CA ALA A 301 -12.54 -8.96 5.39
C ALA A 301 -11.52 -9.07 4.25
N GLY A 302 -10.26 -9.36 4.56
CA GLY A 302 -9.22 -9.59 3.54
C GLY A 302 -9.52 -10.81 2.67
N LEU A 303 -10.00 -11.90 3.29
CA LEU A 303 -10.43 -13.10 2.56
C LEU A 303 -11.64 -12.80 1.66
N LEU A 304 -12.75 -12.31 2.22
CA LEU A 304 -13.98 -12.04 1.48
C LEU A 304 -13.75 -11.01 0.37
N GLY A 305 -12.99 -9.95 0.64
CA GLY A 305 -12.61 -8.95 -0.35
C GLY A 305 -11.89 -9.55 -1.55
N SER A 306 -10.87 -10.39 -1.32
CA SER A 306 -10.16 -11.08 -2.40
C SER A 306 -11.04 -12.07 -3.19
N LEU A 307 -12.05 -12.66 -2.54
CA LEU A 307 -13.00 -13.55 -3.20
C LEU A 307 -14.00 -12.77 -4.07
N PHE A 308 -14.46 -11.61 -3.59
CA PHE A 308 -15.27 -10.70 -4.42
C PHE A 308 -14.47 -10.21 -5.62
N ASP A 309 -13.22 -9.83 -5.42
CA ASP A 309 -12.31 -9.43 -6.50
C ASP A 309 -12.19 -10.54 -7.55
N SER A 310 -11.89 -11.76 -7.11
CA SER A 310 -11.79 -12.92 -8.00
C SER A 310 -13.10 -13.23 -8.73
N LEU A 311 -14.25 -13.14 -8.05
CA LEU A 311 -15.55 -13.43 -8.64
C LEU A 311 -15.92 -12.39 -9.72
N LEU A 312 -15.75 -11.11 -9.39
CA LEU A 312 -16.01 -10.01 -10.30
C LEU A 312 -15.02 -10.01 -11.46
N GLY A 313 -13.75 -10.34 -11.21
CA GLY A 313 -12.72 -10.49 -12.22
C GLY A 313 -13.04 -11.62 -13.21
N ALA A 314 -13.48 -12.78 -12.72
CA ALA A 314 -13.91 -13.89 -13.58
C ALA A 314 -15.08 -13.54 -14.50
N TRP A 315 -15.98 -12.64 -14.07
CA TRP A 315 -17.12 -12.20 -14.85
C TRP A 315 -16.82 -11.03 -15.77
N PHE A 316 -16.08 -10.03 -15.31
CA PHE A 316 -16.02 -8.71 -15.96
C PHE A 316 -14.63 -8.23 -16.36
N GLN A 317 -13.58 -9.04 -16.17
CA GLN A 317 -12.25 -8.75 -16.69
C GLN A 317 -11.83 -9.80 -17.70
N TYR A 318 -11.44 -9.34 -18.88
CA TYR A 318 -10.99 -10.24 -19.94
C TYR A 318 -9.66 -10.91 -19.59
N SER A 319 -9.58 -12.22 -19.81
CA SER A 319 -8.35 -13.01 -19.75
C SER A 319 -8.27 -13.95 -20.94
N ALA A 320 -7.12 -13.96 -21.62
CA ALA A 320 -6.83 -14.87 -22.71
C ALA A 320 -5.39 -15.42 -22.60
N TYR A 321 -5.13 -16.62 -23.12
CA TYR A 321 -3.79 -17.20 -23.16
C TYR A 321 -3.12 -16.89 -24.49
N CYS A 322 -1.95 -16.23 -24.47
CA CYS A 322 -1.17 -15.96 -25.67
C CYS A 322 -0.17 -17.10 -25.92
N THR A 323 -0.37 -17.86 -27.00
CA THR A 323 0.48 -19.02 -27.34
C THR A 323 1.90 -18.63 -27.74
N ARG A 324 2.12 -17.40 -28.21
CA ARG A 324 3.47 -16.89 -28.54
C ARG A 324 4.29 -16.49 -27.33
N GLN A 325 3.65 -15.84 -26.36
CA GLN A 325 4.33 -15.32 -25.16
C GLN A 325 4.33 -16.31 -24.00
N HIS A 326 3.51 -17.37 -24.09
CA HIS A 326 3.25 -18.34 -23.02
C HIS A 326 2.74 -17.72 -21.71
N LYS A 327 2.04 -16.58 -21.82
CA LYS A 327 1.47 -15.82 -20.69
C LYS A 327 -0.02 -15.57 -20.90
N VAL A 328 -0.71 -15.29 -19.80
CA VAL A 328 -2.06 -14.71 -19.84
C VAL A 328 -1.93 -13.24 -20.20
N VAL A 329 -2.82 -12.79 -21.08
CA VAL A 329 -2.93 -11.41 -21.54
C VAL A 329 -4.35 -10.89 -21.31
N HIS A 330 -4.46 -9.58 -21.17
CA HIS A 330 -5.73 -8.91 -20.83
C HIS A 330 -6.39 -8.21 -22.03
N GLN A 331 -5.79 -8.34 -23.22
CA GLN A 331 -6.35 -7.81 -24.46
C GLN A 331 -6.47 -8.90 -25.53
N ALA A 332 -7.52 -8.84 -26.33
CA ALA A 332 -7.75 -9.79 -27.41
C ALA A 332 -6.77 -9.54 -28.57
N SER A 333 -6.18 -10.61 -29.09
CA SER A 333 -5.29 -10.58 -30.25
C SER A 333 -5.47 -11.85 -31.09
N PRO A 334 -5.11 -11.86 -32.39
CA PRO A 334 -5.25 -13.07 -33.23
C PRO A 334 -4.48 -14.30 -32.72
N THR A 335 -3.53 -14.12 -31.80
CA THR A 335 -2.72 -15.20 -31.20
C THR A 335 -3.19 -15.63 -29.81
N THR A 336 -4.37 -15.17 -29.37
CA THR A 336 -4.85 -15.38 -28.00
C THR A 336 -6.09 -16.26 -27.98
N GLU A 337 -6.13 -17.21 -27.06
CA GLU A 337 -7.29 -18.07 -26.80
C GLU A 337 -8.01 -17.56 -25.54
N HIS A 338 -9.29 -17.22 -25.66
CA HIS A 338 -10.07 -16.71 -24.53
C HIS A 338 -10.19 -17.73 -23.39
N ILE A 339 -10.06 -17.26 -22.15
CA ILE A 339 -10.18 -18.08 -20.93
C ILE A 339 -11.43 -17.69 -20.14
N SER A 340 -11.56 -16.41 -19.77
CA SER A 340 -12.61 -15.93 -18.86
C SER A 340 -12.93 -14.44 -19.05
N GLY A 341 -14.10 -14.06 -18.53
CA GLY A 341 -14.57 -12.69 -18.43
C GLY A 341 -14.87 -11.98 -19.75
N ILE A 342 -15.44 -10.79 -19.62
CA ILE A 342 -15.65 -9.83 -20.71
C ILE A 342 -14.76 -8.60 -20.49
N ALA A 343 -14.44 -7.84 -21.53
CA ALA A 343 -13.62 -6.63 -21.40
C ALA A 343 -14.46 -5.41 -20.93
N LEU A 344 -15.11 -5.52 -19.76
CA LEU A 344 -15.97 -4.47 -19.23
C LEU A 344 -15.25 -3.58 -18.21
N PHE A 345 -14.48 -4.18 -17.31
CA PHE A 345 -13.69 -3.47 -16.30
C PHE A 345 -12.21 -3.82 -16.39
N ASP A 346 -11.36 -2.88 -15.96
CA ASP A 346 -9.95 -3.08 -15.70
C ASP A 346 -9.70 -3.58 -14.26
N ASN A 347 -8.44 -3.71 -13.86
CA ASN A 347 -8.08 -4.14 -12.51
C ASN A 347 -8.52 -3.13 -11.46
N GLU A 348 -8.23 -1.85 -11.71
CA GLU A 348 -8.56 -0.77 -10.80
C GLU A 348 -10.06 -0.66 -10.54
N GLY A 349 -10.92 -0.84 -11.54
CA GLY A 349 -12.37 -0.83 -11.40
C GLY A 349 -12.92 -1.99 -10.57
N ILE A 350 -12.38 -3.21 -10.75
CA ILE A 350 -12.77 -4.37 -9.94
C ILE A 350 -12.32 -4.20 -8.49
N ASN A 351 -11.09 -3.74 -8.23
CA ASN A 351 -10.60 -3.45 -6.89
C ASN A 351 -11.50 -2.43 -6.16
N LEU A 352 -11.99 -1.41 -6.86
CA LEU A 352 -12.90 -0.42 -6.28
C LEU A 352 -14.25 -1.06 -5.91
N LEU A 353 -14.81 -1.90 -6.77
CA LEU A 353 -16.08 -2.57 -6.54
C LEU A 353 -15.99 -3.63 -5.44
N SER A 354 -14.93 -4.43 -5.41
CA SER A 354 -14.69 -5.43 -4.38
C SER A 354 -14.52 -4.76 -3.00
N CYS A 355 -13.80 -3.64 -2.94
CA CYS A 355 -13.69 -2.82 -1.74
C CYS A 355 -15.06 -2.26 -1.31
N LEU A 356 -15.84 -1.69 -2.24
CA LEU A 356 -17.19 -1.17 -1.96
C LEU A 356 -18.12 -2.24 -1.38
N LEU A 357 -18.16 -3.43 -1.97
CA LEU A 357 -18.96 -4.54 -1.45
C LEU A 357 -18.49 -4.96 -0.05
N THR A 358 -17.19 -5.01 0.17
CA THR A 358 -16.61 -5.41 1.46
C THR A 358 -16.96 -4.43 2.56
N VAL A 359 -16.86 -3.12 2.33
CA VAL A 359 -17.21 -2.12 3.36
C VAL A 359 -18.70 -2.05 3.67
N LEU A 360 -19.57 -2.46 2.74
CA LEU A 360 -21.01 -2.53 2.96
C LEU A 360 -21.39 -3.79 3.76
N ILE A 361 -20.77 -4.93 3.47
CA ILE A 361 -21.15 -6.23 4.04
C ILE A 361 -20.47 -6.50 5.37
N MET A 362 -19.17 -6.21 5.51
CA MET A 362 -18.39 -6.61 6.68
C MET A 362 -18.89 -6.00 7.99
N PRO A 363 -19.24 -4.70 8.07
CA PRO A 363 -19.76 -4.15 9.31
C PRO A 363 -21.07 -4.82 9.78
N HIS A 364 -21.94 -5.24 8.86
CA HIS A 364 -23.13 -6.05 9.21
C HIS A 364 -22.75 -7.43 9.77
N ILE A 365 -21.75 -8.09 9.18
CA ILE A 365 -21.23 -9.38 9.71
C ILE A 365 -20.69 -9.15 11.12
N CYS A 366 -19.85 -8.13 11.32
CA CYS A 366 -19.31 -7.79 12.63
C CYS A 366 -20.43 -7.51 13.63
N PHE A 367 -21.43 -6.69 13.29
CA PHE A 367 -22.56 -6.41 14.17
C PHE A 367 -23.32 -7.68 14.59
N THR A 368 -23.48 -8.64 13.66
CA THR A 368 -24.21 -9.88 13.92
C THR A 368 -23.47 -10.80 14.89
N TYR A 369 -22.15 -10.94 14.72
CA TYR A 369 -21.36 -11.97 15.41
C TYR A 369 -20.51 -11.42 16.58
N TRP A 370 -20.10 -10.16 16.55
CA TRP A 370 -19.25 -9.59 17.60
C TRP A 370 -19.91 -9.58 18.98
N PRO A 371 -21.19 -9.18 19.13
CA PRO A 371 -21.85 -9.17 20.44
C PRO A 371 -22.02 -10.58 21.05
N GLN A 372 -21.83 -11.64 20.26
CA GLN A 372 -21.90 -13.02 20.74
C GLN A 372 -20.56 -13.51 21.31
N ILE A 373 -19.47 -12.79 21.01
CA ILE A 373 -18.10 -13.09 21.45
C ILE A 373 -17.76 -12.32 22.73
N SER A 374 -18.40 -11.16 22.92
CA SER A 374 -18.37 -10.32 24.11
C SER A 374 -19.32 -10.82 25.19
#